data_AF-A0A815RIZ8-F1
#
_entry.id   AF-A0A815RIZ8-F1
#
_cell.length_a   1.000
_cell.length_b   1.000
_cell.length_c   1.000
_cell.angle_alpha   90.00
_cell.angle_beta   90.00
_cell.angle_gamma   90.00
#
_symmetry.space_group_name_H-M   'P 1'
#
loop_
_entity.id
_entity.type
_entity.pdbx_description
1 polymer ?
#
loop_
_entity_poly.entity_id
_entity_poly.type
_entity_poly.pdbx_seq_one_letter_code
_entity_poly.pdbx_strand_id
1 'polypeptide(L)'
;MVTSMLLKTATAKVGAGTGYKVVFVPFGSDNRPLGYYEDFLYGFLVDPSGPRTFGRPVGILEMKDGSLLFSDDGNGRLYRIEYTGSK
;
A
#
# COMPACT_ATOMS: atom_id res chain seq x y z
N MET A 1 4.00 -34.89 -6.48
CA MET A 1 4.82 -33.78 -7.01
C MET A 1 4.59 -32.57 -6.11
N VAL A 2 5.58 -32.17 -5.33
CA VAL A 2 5.50 -30.96 -4.50
C VAL A 2 6.34 -29.90 -5.22
N THR A 3 5.67 -28.92 -5.83
CA THR A 3 6.35 -27.77 -6.45
C THR A 3 6.86 -26.87 -5.34
N SER A 4 8.18 -26.75 -5.26
CA SER A 4 8.87 -25.76 -4.43
C SER A 4 8.52 -24.36 -4.94
N MET A 5 7.83 -23.60 -4.09
CA MET A 5 7.61 -22.17 -4.29
C MET A 5 8.91 -21.47 -3.88
N LEU A 6 9.73 -21.10 -4.86
CA LEU A 6 10.94 -20.32 -4.64
C LEU A 6 10.53 -18.91 -4.18
N LEU A 7 10.54 -18.68 -2.87
CA LEU A 7 10.41 -17.34 -2.31
C LEU A 7 11.65 -16.54 -2.73
N LYS A 8 11.53 -15.72 -3.77
CA LYS A 8 12.55 -14.74 -4.12
C LYS A 8 12.53 -13.65 -3.05
N THR A 9 13.40 -13.78 -2.06
CA THR A 9 13.68 -12.68 -1.12
C THR A 9 14.32 -11.55 -1.91
N ALA A 10 13.54 -10.52 -2.24
CA ALA A 10 14.07 -9.30 -2.82
C ALA A 10 14.77 -8.52 -1.70
N THR A 11 16.11 -8.53 -1.69
CA THR A 11 16.88 -7.66 -0.80
C THR A 11 16.64 -6.22 -1.21
N ALA A 12 15.91 -5.45 -0.38
CA ALA A 12 15.79 -4.01 -0.57
C ALA A 12 17.18 -3.37 -0.49
N LYS A 13 17.59 -2.67 -1.54
CA LYS A 13 18.87 -1.96 -1.56
C LYS A 13 18.79 -0.78 -0.58
N VAL A 14 19.82 -0.61 0.25
CA VAL A 14 19.92 0.56 1.15
C VAL A 14 19.83 1.84 0.30
N GLY A 15 18.87 2.72 0.65
CA GLY A 15 18.59 3.94 -0.09
C GLY A 15 17.57 3.81 -1.23
N ALA A 16 17.01 2.61 -1.47
CA ALA A 16 15.89 2.45 -2.40
C ALA A 16 14.60 3.03 -1.81
N GLY A 17 13.83 3.75 -2.63
CA GLY A 17 12.52 4.25 -2.26
C GLY A 17 11.52 3.11 -2.03
N THR A 18 10.70 3.25 -1.00
CA THR A 18 9.68 2.26 -0.61
C THR A 18 8.27 2.86 -0.51
N GLY A 19 8.12 4.15 -0.81
CA GLY A 19 6.87 4.90 -0.67
C GLY A 19 5.92 4.79 -1.87
N TYR A 20 5.05 5.79 -2.02
CA TYR A 20 3.98 5.83 -3.04
C TYR A 20 3.07 4.60 -2.97
N LYS A 21 2.54 4.37 -1.77
CA LYS A 21 1.62 3.29 -1.45
C LYS A 21 0.76 3.68 -0.24
N VAL A 22 -0.35 2.99 -0.09
CA VAL A 22 -1.17 2.98 1.13
C VAL A 22 -0.85 1.71 1.89
N VAL A 23 -0.66 1.84 3.20
CA VAL A 23 -0.34 0.73 4.10
C VAL A 23 -1.36 0.63 5.22
N PHE A 24 -1.55 -0.58 5.72
CA PHE A 24 -2.27 -0.84 6.95
C PHE A 24 -1.26 -0.99 8.10
N VAL A 25 -1.52 -0.32 9.22
CA VAL A 25 -0.71 -0.46 10.43
C VAL A 25 -1.55 -1.22 11.47
N PRO A 26 -1.21 -2.47 11.80
CA PRO A 26 -1.94 -3.22 12.80
C PRO A 26 -1.65 -2.70 14.22
N PHE A 27 -2.69 -2.68 15.03
CA PHE A 27 -2.63 -2.29 16.43
C PHE A 27 -2.84 -3.53 17.32
N GLY A 28 -2.04 -3.62 18.38
CA GLY A 28 -2.19 -4.63 19.41
C GLY A 28 -3.39 -4.37 20.32
N SER A 29 -3.67 -5.32 21.21
CA SER A 29 -4.75 -5.20 22.20
C SER A 29 -4.55 -4.06 23.19
N ASP A 30 -3.32 -3.54 23.31
CA ASP A 30 -2.97 -2.38 24.12
C ASP A 30 -3.14 -1.05 23.38
N ASN A 31 -3.77 -1.06 22.20
CA ASN A 31 -3.93 0.07 21.30
C ASN A 31 -2.59 0.72 20.88
N ARG A 32 -1.50 -0.06 20.78
CA ARG A 32 -0.23 0.40 20.22
C ARG A 32 0.06 -0.24 18.86
N PRO A 33 0.76 0.47 17.94
CA PRO A 33 1.23 -0.14 16.70
C PRO A 33 2.16 -1.31 16.97
N LEU A 34 2.01 -2.41 16.22
CA LEU A 34 2.86 -3.59 16.35
C LEU A 34 4.29 -3.42 15.79
N GLY A 35 4.64 -2.22 15.30
CA GLY A 35 5.97 -1.91 14.79
C GLY A 35 6.21 -2.34 13.33
N TYR A 36 5.18 -2.81 12.63
CA TYR A 36 5.23 -3.11 11.21
C TYR A 36 4.00 -2.55 10.49
N TYR A 37 4.02 -2.60 9.17
CA TYR A 37 2.88 -2.28 8.32
C TYR A 37 2.74 -3.33 7.22
N GLU A 38 1.54 -3.40 6.64
CA GLU A 38 1.19 -4.28 5.53
C GLU A 38 0.86 -3.43 4.30
N ASP A 39 1.36 -3.82 3.13
CA ASP A 39 1.06 -3.12 1.89
C ASP A 39 -0.39 -3.40 1.48
N PHE A 40 -1.22 -2.35 1.47
CA PHE A 40 -2.64 -2.45 1.12
C PHE A 40 -2.89 -2.10 -0.35
N LEU A 41 -2.34 -0.96 -0.80
CA LEU A 41 -2.37 -0.52 -2.19
C LEU A 41 -0.99 -0.02 -2.58
N TYR A 42 -0.33 -0.67 -3.52
CA TYR A 42 1.05 -0.38 -3.90
C TYR A 42 1.25 -0.47 -5.42
N GLY A 43 2.46 -0.17 -5.89
CA GLY A 43 2.81 -0.18 -7.31
C GLY A 43 2.85 1.20 -7.98
N PHE A 44 2.69 2.29 -7.21
CA PHE A 44 2.77 3.64 -7.78
C PHE A 44 4.22 4.13 -7.91
N LEU A 45 5.17 3.58 -7.14
CA LEU A 45 6.60 3.81 -7.37
C LEU A 45 7.07 2.90 -8.52
N VAL A 46 7.47 3.51 -9.63
CA VAL A 46 7.86 2.77 -10.85
C VAL A 46 9.35 2.40 -10.80
N ASP A 47 10.18 3.28 -10.24
CA ASP A 47 11.61 3.07 -10.12
C ASP A 47 12.07 3.35 -8.69
N PRO A 48 12.46 2.34 -7.91
CA PRO A 48 12.95 2.54 -6.55
C PRO A 48 14.27 3.30 -6.45
N SER A 49 15.00 3.52 -7.55
CA SER A 49 16.26 4.27 -7.57
C SER A 49 16.09 5.78 -7.76
N GLY A 50 14.87 6.26 -8.05
CA GLY A 50 14.56 7.68 -8.24
C GLY A 50 13.08 8.01 -8.02
N PRO A 51 12.66 9.28 -8.10
CA PRO A 51 11.27 9.68 -7.78
C PRO A 51 10.28 9.45 -8.95
N ARG A 52 10.46 8.41 -9.78
CA ARG A 52 9.55 8.15 -10.91
C ARG A 52 8.33 7.38 -10.45
N THR A 53 7.14 7.95 -10.66
CA THR A 53 5.89 7.37 -10.15
C THR A 53 4.75 7.42 -11.17
N PHE A 54 3.79 6.50 -11.00
CA PHE A 54 2.52 6.51 -11.72
C PHE A 54 1.50 7.47 -11.08
N GLY A 55 1.62 7.70 -9.77
CA GLY A 55 0.76 8.60 -9.01
C GLY A 55 1.28 8.77 -7.59
N ARG A 56 0.60 9.61 -6.82
CA ARG A 56 1.05 10.04 -5.49
C ARG A 56 -0.13 10.05 -4.51
N PRO A 57 -0.43 8.91 -3.84
CA PRO A 57 -1.48 8.88 -2.83
C PRO A 57 -1.20 9.91 -1.71
N VAL A 58 -2.18 10.75 -1.36
CA VAL A 58 -2.04 11.81 -0.33
C VAL A 58 -3.06 11.66 0.79
N GLY A 59 -4.33 11.93 0.52
CA GLY A 59 -5.42 11.89 1.50
C GLY A 59 -6.20 10.59 1.42
N ILE A 60 -6.68 10.09 2.56
CA ILE A 60 -7.53 8.89 2.64
C ILE A 60 -8.75 9.23 3.49
N LEU A 61 -9.91 8.69 3.10
CA LEU A 61 -11.16 8.79 3.84
C LEU A 61 -11.93 7.47 3.78
N GLU A 62 -12.38 6.97 4.92
CA GLU A 62 -13.33 5.86 4.98
C GLU A 62 -14.76 6.37 4.79
N MET A 63 -15.50 5.69 3.90
CA MET A 63 -16.90 5.95 3.63
C MET A 63 -17.81 5.12 4.54
N LYS A 64 -19.07 5.53 4.68
CA LYS A 64 -20.06 4.87 5.54
C LYS A 64 -20.34 3.40 5.18
N ASP A 65 -20.06 3.00 3.94
CA ASP A 65 -20.20 1.63 3.45
C ASP A 65 -18.94 0.78 3.64
N GLY A 66 -17.90 1.34 4.28
CA GLY A 66 -16.61 0.69 4.50
C GLY A 66 -15.65 0.78 3.30
N SER A 67 -16.04 1.42 2.20
CA SER A 67 -15.12 1.70 1.09
C SER A 67 -14.14 2.81 1.47
N LEU A 68 -12.97 2.83 0.82
CA LEU A 68 -11.94 3.85 1.03
C LEU A 68 -11.86 4.76 -0.19
N LEU A 69 -11.83 6.07 0.04
CA LEU A 69 -11.41 7.06 -0.95
C LEU A 69 -9.96 7.42 -0.71
N PHE A 70 -9.20 7.62 -1.79
CA PHE A 70 -7.91 8.30 -1.70
C PHE A 70 -7.69 9.29 -2.85
N SER A 71 -6.93 10.35 -2.57
CA SER A 71 -6.53 11.35 -3.55
C SER A 71 -5.14 11.10 -4.11
N ASP A 72 -4.99 11.40 -5.40
CA ASP A 72 -3.72 11.43 -6.12
C ASP A 72 -3.51 12.85 -6.68
N ASP A 73 -2.57 13.58 -6.08
CA ASP A 73 -2.28 14.96 -6.45
C ASP A 73 -1.36 15.07 -7.68
N GLY A 74 -0.68 13.99 -8.09
CA GLY A 74 0.12 13.96 -9.32
C GLY A 74 -0.74 13.91 -10.57
N ASN A 75 -1.90 13.28 -10.47
CA ASN A 75 -2.85 13.10 -11.57
C ASN A 75 -4.16 13.89 -11.42
N GLY A 76 -4.39 14.54 -10.26
CA GLY A 76 -5.64 15.25 -9.97
C GLY A 76 -6.86 14.32 -9.90
N ARG A 77 -6.69 13.13 -9.32
CA ARG A 77 -7.72 12.07 -9.29
C ARG A 77 -8.15 11.72 -7.87
N LEU A 78 -9.41 11.29 -7.76
CA LEU A 78 -9.94 10.59 -6.60
C LEU A 78 -10.27 9.16 -7.01
N TYR A 79 -9.79 8.21 -6.21
CA TYR A 79 -10.02 6.79 -6.40
C TYR A 79 -10.91 6.26 -5.27
N ARG A 80 -11.71 5.23 -5.56
CA ARG A 80 -12.50 4.50 -4.56
C ARG A 80 -12.13 3.03 -4.59
N ILE A 81 -11.92 2.44 -3.42
CA ILE A 81 -11.62 1.03 -3.21
C ILE A 81 -12.78 0.43 -2.45
N GLU A 82 -13.41 -0.58 -3.03
CA GLU A 82 -14.59 -1.24 -2.47
C GLU A 82 -14.34 -2.75 -2.41
N TYR A 83 -14.67 -3.35 -1.27
CA TYR A 83 -14.66 -4.80 -1.12
C TYR A 83 -15.96 -5.39 -1.66
N THR A 84 -15.87 -6.16 -2.74
CA THR A 84 -17.04 -6.78 -3.42
C THR A 84 -17.27 -8.23 -3.02
N GLY A 85 -16.52 -8.76 -2.05
CA GLY A 85 -16.72 -10.11 -1.53
C GLY A 85 -17.91 -10.20 -0.57
N SER A 86 -18.43 -11.40 -0.38
CA SER A 86 -19.41 -11.69 0.68
C SER A 86 -18.72 -11.61 2.05
N LYS A 87 -19.41 -10.99 3.02
CA LYS A 87 -18.98 -10.93 4.43
C LYS A 87 -18.91 -12.30 5.09
#